data_AF-A0A0J6XX09-F1
#
_entry.id   AF-A0A0J6XX09-F1
#
_cell.length_a   1.000
_cell.length_b   1.000
_cell.length_c   1.000
_cell.angle_alpha   90.00
_cell.angle_beta   90.00
_cell.angle_gamma   90.00
#
_symmetry.space_group_name_H-M   'P 1'
#
loop_
_entity.id
_entity.type
_entity.pdbx_description
1 polymer ?
#
loop_
_entity_poly.entity_id
_entity_poly.type
_entity_poly.pdbx_seq_one_letter_code
_entity_poly.pdbx_strand_id
1 'polypeptide(L)'
;MPVSPGPSSALERLVTVTRSGGYAGKAATVAVKGDGSWTRLDGRLRPAGTGKLPADREARLRAALGRADLARLPRFPTGGPKVFDGFVYTFVQGGYEVTVAQESLTPALLAVLAELPPFEADPQR
;
A
#
# COMPACT_ATOMS: atom_id res chain seq x y z
N MET A 1 25.17 -3.52 5.15
CA MET A 1 24.67 -4.39 4.07
C MET A 1 23.27 -3.89 3.69
N PRO A 2 23.02 -3.34 2.49
CA PRO A 2 21.66 -3.06 2.05
C PRO A 2 21.00 -4.38 1.63
N VAL A 3 19.89 -4.75 2.27
CA VAL A 3 19.08 -5.90 1.83
C VAL A 3 18.38 -5.52 0.52
N SER A 4 18.93 -6.00 -0.59
CA SER A 4 18.24 -5.97 -1.87
C SER A 4 17.05 -6.95 -1.76
N PRO A 5 15.79 -6.51 -1.90
CA PRO A 5 14.69 -7.46 -2.02
C PRO A 5 14.88 -8.23 -3.34
N GLY A 6 15.36 -9.47 -3.24
CA GLY A 6 15.53 -10.34 -4.40
C GLY A 6 14.20 -10.54 -5.16
N PRO A 7 14.26 -10.88 -6.46
CA PRO A 7 13.09 -10.98 -7.35
C PRO A 7 12.01 -11.97 -6.86
N SER A 8 12.32 -12.92 -5.97
CA SER A 8 11.32 -13.82 -5.37
C SER A 8 10.30 -13.09 -4.48
N SER A 9 10.71 -12.03 -3.78
CA SER A 9 9.79 -11.27 -2.92
C SER A 9 8.77 -10.45 -3.71
N ALA A 10 9.01 -10.15 -4.99
CA ALA A 10 8.09 -9.37 -5.81
C ALA A 10 6.93 -10.22 -6.38
N LEU A 11 7.19 -11.50 -6.67
CA LEU A 11 6.18 -12.46 -7.13
C LEU A 11 5.33 -12.99 -5.97
N GLU A 12 5.91 -13.12 -4.77
CA GLU A 12 5.17 -13.47 -3.56
C GLU A 12 4.37 -12.30 -2.98
N ARG A 13 4.69 -11.06 -3.34
CA ARG A 13 4.05 -9.87 -2.78
C ARG A 13 2.93 -9.38 -3.68
N LEU A 14 1.71 -9.45 -3.15
CA LEU A 14 0.50 -9.01 -3.84
C LEU A 14 0.53 -7.50 -4.05
N VAL A 15 0.84 -6.73 -3.01
CA VAL A 15 0.93 -5.27 -3.09
C VAL A 15 1.70 -4.74 -1.87
N THR A 16 2.46 -3.66 -2.07
CA THR A 16 2.99 -2.83 -0.98
C THR A 16 2.32 -1.47 -1.07
N VAL A 17 1.79 -0.97 0.05
CA VAL A 17 1.21 0.36 0.10
C VAL A 17 1.93 1.16 1.17
N THR A 18 2.49 2.30 0.78
CA THR A 18 3.12 3.25 1.67
C THR A 18 2.21 4.45 1.81
N ARG A 19 1.77 4.73 3.04
CA ARG A 19 1.05 5.95 3.37
C ARG A 19 2.04 6.92 4.02
N SER A 20 2.14 8.11 3.46
CA SER A 20 3.04 9.17 3.92
C SER A 20 2.28 10.48 3.98
N GLY A 21 2.31 11.16 5.12
CA GLY A 21 1.64 12.46 5.29
C GLY A 21 0.86 12.55 6.60
N GLY A 22 -0.02 13.54 6.68
CA GLY A 22 -0.75 13.90 7.90
C GLY A 22 0.07 14.74 8.89
N TYR A 23 -0.63 15.27 9.89
CA TYR A 23 -0.20 16.34 10.82
C TYR A 23 1.11 16.05 11.60
N ALA A 24 1.58 14.81 11.61
CA ALA A 24 2.81 14.40 12.32
C ALA A 24 3.93 13.91 11.38
N GLY A 25 3.74 13.98 10.05
CA GLY A 25 4.74 13.51 9.07
C GLY A 25 5.04 12.01 9.16
N LYS A 26 4.10 11.21 9.66
CA LYS A 26 4.31 9.77 9.84
C LYS A 26 4.21 9.06 8.49
N ALA A 27 5.19 8.22 8.22
CA ALA A 27 5.13 7.23 7.17
C ALA A 27 4.79 5.87 7.78
N ALA A 28 3.96 5.09 7.09
CA ALA A 28 3.67 3.71 7.43
C ALA A 28 3.54 2.89 6.15
N THR A 29 4.10 1.70 6.14
CA THR A 29 4.09 0.81 4.97
C THR A 29 3.38 -0.47 5.33
N VAL A 30 2.49 -0.94 4.46
CA VAL A 30 1.83 -2.23 4.59
C VAL A 30 2.18 -3.07 3.37
N ALA A 31 2.86 -4.18 3.58
CA ALA A 31 3.18 -5.17 2.56
C ALA A 31 2.25 -6.38 2.72
N VAL A 32 1.52 -6.72 1.66
CA VAL A 32 0.63 -7.89 1.63
C VAL A 32 1.17 -8.90 0.61
N LYS A 33 1.26 -10.16 1.02
CA LYS A 33 1.65 -11.29 0.18
C LYS A 33 0.47 -11.90 -0.55
N GLY A 34 0.75 -12.67 -1.60
CA GLY A 34 -0.24 -13.41 -2.39
C GLY A 34 -1.02 -14.46 -1.60
N ASP A 35 -0.48 -14.93 -0.47
CA ASP A 35 -1.16 -15.83 0.49
C ASP A 35 -2.00 -15.06 1.54
N GLY A 36 -2.14 -13.74 1.39
CA GLY A 36 -2.87 -12.88 2.34
C GLY A 36 -2.07 -12.53 3.60
N SER A 37 -0.90 -13.15 3.80
CA SER A 37 0.05 -12.78 4.87
C SER A 37 0.49 -11.32 4.70
N TRP A 38 0.35 -10.50 5.73
CA TRP A 38 0.68 -9.08 5.69
C TRP A 38 1.66 -8.67 6.78
N THR A 39 2.44 -7.64 6.48
CA THR A 39 3.42 -7.04 7.39
C THR A 39 3.31 -5.54 7.30
N ARG A 40 3.14 -4.91 8.45
CA ARG A 40 3.17 -3.47 8.59
C ARG A 40 4.53 -3.04 9.09
N LEU A 41 5.07 -2.01 8.46
CA LEU A 41 6.30 -1.34 8.82
C LEU A 41 5.98 0.10 9.24
N ASP A 42 6.62 0.60 10.30
CA ASP A 42 6.56 2.02 10.66
C ASP A 42 7.46 2.88 9.75
N GLY A 43 7.52 4.18 10.00
CA GLY A 43 8.29 5.13 9.19
C GLY A 43 9.80 4.92 9.20
N ARG A 44 10.33 4.12 10.13
CA ARG A 44 11.72 3.64 10.15
C ARG A 44 11.86 2.25 9.53
N LEU A 45 10.86 1.79 8.78
CA LEU A 45 10.78 0.49 8.13
C LEU A 45 10.93 -0.69 9.11
N ARG A 46 10.56 -0.51 10.39
CA ARG A 46 10.61 -1.61 11.37
C ARG A 46 9.26 -2.30 11.42
N PRO A 47 9.23 -3.63 11.57
CA PRO A 47 7.98 -4.36 11.67
C PRO A 47 7.18 -3.89 12.91
N ALA A 48 6.06 -3.25 12.65
CA ALA A 48 5.14 -2.71 13.64
C ALA A 48 3.88 -3.58 13.82
N GLY A 49 3.73 -4.62 13.01
CA GLY A 49 2.63 -5.58 13.09
C GLY A 49 2.69 -6.58 11.94
N THR A 50 2.25 -7.81 12.20
CA THR A 50 2.08 -8.83 11.15
C THR A 50 0.79 -9.58 11.39
N GLY A 51 0.24 -10.16 10.33
CA GLY A 51 -0.94 -11.00 10.44
C GLY A 51 -1.24 -11.66 9.10
N LYS A 52 -2.43 -12.24 9.00
CA LYS A 52 -2.92 -12.85 7.78
C LYS A 52 -4.32 -12.32 7.47
N LEU A 53 -4.56 -11.97 6.21
CA LEU A 53 -5.89 -11.62 5.72
C LEU A 53 -6.72 -12.90 5.59
N PRO A 54 -8.02 -12.85 5.91
CA PRO A 54 -8.92 -13.95 5.58
C PRO A 54 -9.04 -14.09 4.05
N ALA A 55 -9.27 -15.32 3.57
CA ALA A 55 -9.27 -15.65 2.14
C ALA A 55 -10.27 -14.79 1.34
N ASP A 56 -11.45 -14.51 1.89
CA ASP A 56 -12.44 -13.62 1.29
C ASP A 56 -11.90 -12.21 1.03
N ARG A 57 -11.15 -11.66 1.99
CA ARG A 57 -10.58 -10.30 1.91
C ARG A 57 -9.38 -10.26 0.96
N GLU A 58 -8.58 -11.32 0.94
CA GLU A 58 -7.51 -11.49 -0.05
C GLU A 58 -8.06 -11.53 -1.48
N ALA A 59 -9.13 -12.30 -1.72
CA ALA A 59 -9.78 -12.38 -3.03
C ALA A 59 -10.35 -11.02 -3.48
N ARG A 60 -10.98 -10.28 -2.55
CA ARG A 60 -11.46 -8.91 -2.80
C ARG A 60 -10.32 -7.95 -3.11
N LEU A 61 -9.23 -8.01 -2.35
CA LEU A 61 -8.03 -7.21 -2.57
C LEU A 61 -7.44 -7.49 -3.96
N ARG A 62 -7.31 -8.77 -4.36
CA ARG A 62 -6.88 -9.15 -5.71
C ARG A 62 -7.81 -8.60 -6.79
N ALA A 63 -9.12 -8.75 -6.62
CA ALA A 63 -10.08 -8.22 -7.58
C ALA A 63 -10.01 -6.69 -7.69
N ALA A 64 -9.84 -5.99 -6.56
CA ALA A 64 -9.67 -4.54 -6.53
C ALA A 64 -8.36 -4.10 -7.23
N LEU A 65 -7.25 -4.80 -6.98
CA LEU A 65 -5.97 -4.56 -7.66
C LEU A 65 -6.07 -4.81 -9.18
N GLY A 66 -6.76 -5.89 -9.58
CA GLY A 66 -7.02 -6.18 -10.98
C GLY A 66 -7.88 -5.11 -11.67
N ARG A 67 -8.85 -4.52 -10.96
CA ARG A 67 -9.63 -3.38 -11.44
C ARG A 67 -8.84 -2.07 -11.47
N ALA A 68 -7.96 -1.86 -10.51
CA ALA A 68 -7.08 -0.70 -10.46
C ALA A 68 -6.05 -0.72 -11.59
N ASP A 69 -5.68 -1.93 -12.05
CA ASP A 69 -4.77 -2.18 -13.18
C ASP A 69 -3.54 -1.26 -13.09
N LEU A 70 -2.82 -1.36 -11.96
CA LEU A 70 -1.65 -0.52 -11.65
C LEU A 70 -0.60 -0.53 -12.77
N ALA A 71 -0.53 -1.62 -13.54
CA ALA A 71 0.35 -1.78 -14.70
C ALA A 71 0.00 -0.82 -15.87
N ARG A 72 -1.28 -0.43 -16.02
CA ARG A 72 -1.71 0.56 -17.01
C ARG A 72 -1.80 1.98 -16.47
N LEU A 73 -1.69 2.17 -15.15
CA LEU A 73 -1.67 3.50 -14.58
C LEU A 73 -0.30 4.18 -14.81
N PRO A 74 -0.29 5.48 -15.10
CA PRO A 74 0.96 6.22 -15.15
C PRO A 74 1.63 6.21 -13.77
N ARG A 75 2.93 5.88 -13.74
CA ARG A 75 3.73 5.74 -12.50
C ARG A 75 3.65 6.98 -11.60
N PHE A 76 3.55 8.14 -12.25
CA PHE A 76 3.12 9.39 -11.65
C PHE A 76 1.88 9.85 -12.43
N PRO A 77 0.69 9.95 -11.79
CA PRO A 77 -0.38 10.74 -12.33
C PRO A 77 0.20 12.14 -12.56
N THR A 78 0.34 12.50 -13.82
CA THR A 78 1.07 13.66 -14.27
C THR A 78 0.42 14.91 -13.66
N GLY A 79 1.10 15.57 -12.70
CA GLY A 79 0.76 16.93 -12.27
C GLY A 79 -0.20 17.09 -11.09
N GLY A 80 -0.23 16.18 -10.11
CA GLY A 80 -0.92 16.48 -8.85
C GLY A 80 -0.22 17.60 -8.07
N PRO A 81 -0.93 18.64 -7.58
CA PRO A 81 -0.31 19.71 -6.80
C PRO A 81 0.43 19.13 -5.59
N LYS A 82 1.49 19.82 -5.16
CA LYS A 82 2.18 19.53 -3.90
C LYS A 82 1.13 19.49 -2.79
N VAL A 83 0.82 18.29 -2.30
CA VAL A 83 -0.20 18.08 -1.27
C VAL A 83 0.39 18.63 0.02
N PHE A 84 0.04 19.88 0.36
CA PHE A 84 0.59 20.55 1.54
C PHE A 84 -0.09 20.13 2.84
N ASP A 85 -1.26 19.45 2.80
CA ASP A 85 -2.03 19.08 3.99
C ASP A 85 -2.86 17.79 3.80
N GLY A 86 -2.22 16.70 3.38
CA GLY A 86 -2.93 15.45 3.07
C GLY A 86 -2.07 14.19 3.13
N PHE A 87 -2.72 13.03 3.02
CA PHE A 87 -2.03 11.74 2.90
C PHE A 87 -1.73 11.44 1.44
N VAL A 88 -0.50 11.01 1.18
CA VAL A 88 -0.06 10.47 -0.11
C VAL A 88 0.08 8.96 0.05
N TYR A 89 -0.42 8.23 -0.94
CA TYR A 89 -0.40 6.78 -1.00
C TYR A 89 0.43 6.33 -2.20
N THR A 90 1.44 5.51 -1.93
CA THR A 90 2.28 4.89 -2.95
C THR A 90 1.97 3.39 -2.98
N PHE A 91 1.45 2.92 -4.11
CA PHE A 91 1.13 1.51 -4.36
C PHE A 91 2.23 0.89 -5.21
N VAL A 92 2.81 -0.21 -4.74
CA VAL A 92 3.85 -0.98 -5.46
C VAL A 92 3.36 -2.40 -5.67
N GLN A 93 3.22 -2.82 -6.92
CA GLN A 93 2.80 -4.17 -7.29
C GLN A 93 3.58 -4.66 -8.51
N GLY A 94 4.19 -5.86 -8.43
CA GLY A 94 4.84 -6.48 -9.58
C GLY A 94 5.92 -5.62 -10.27
N GLY A 95 6.55 -4.69 -9.56
CA GLY A 95 7.54 -3.74 -10.12
C GLY A 95 6.96 -2.43 -10.67
N TYR A 96 5.64 -2.26 -10.63
CA TYR A 96 4.96 -0.99 -10.92
C TYR A 96 4.75 -0.21 -9.63
N GLU A 97 5.13 1.06 -9.63
CA GLU A 97 4.91 2.00 -8.54
C GLU A 97 3.96 3.10 -9.02
N VAL A 98 2.90 3.36 -8.26
CA VAL A 98 1.89 4.38 -8.53
C VAL A 98 1.72 5.23 -7.27
N THR A 99 2.03 6.51 -7.36
CA THR A 99 1.87 7.44 -6.24
C THR A 99 0.69 8.38 -6.50
N VAL A 100 -0.26 8.42 -5.58
CA VAL A 100 -1.48 9.24 -5.67
C VAL A 100 -1.77 9.94 -4.35
N ALA A 101 -2.27 11.16 -4.43
CA ALA A 101 -2.82 11.87 -3.28
C ALA A 101 -4.16 11.26 -2.86
N GLN A 102 -4.53 11.35 -1.58
CA GLN A 102 -5.82 10.87 -1.08
C GLN A 102 -7.01 11.43 -1.88
N GLU A 103 -6.95 12.71 -2.22
CA GLU A 103 -7.97 13.42 -3.02
C GLU A 103 -8.08 12.93 -4.47
N SER A 104 -7.03 12.27 -4.98
CA SER A 104 -6.94 11.74 -6.34
C SER A 104 -7.11 10.23 -6.40
N LEU A 105 -7.47 9.58 -5.29
CA LEU A 105 -7.72 8.13 -5.26
C LEU A 105 -8.94 7.78 -6.10
N THR A 106 -8.74 6.91 -7.09
CA THR A 106 -9.85 6.34 -7.86
C THR A 106 -10.68 5.38 -6.98
N PRO A 107 -11.96 5.12 -7.33
CA PRO A 107 -12.80 4.18 -6.58
C PRO A 107 -12.17 2.79 -6.42
N ALA A 108 -11.40 2.34 -7.43
CA ALA A 108 -10.68 1.07 -7.37
C ALA A 108 -9.55 1.11 -6.31
N LEU A 109 -8.78 2.20 -6.23
CA LEU A 109 -7.73 2.36 -5.23
C LEU A 109 -8.30 2.53 -3.82
N LEU A 110 -9.45 3.20 -3.68
CA LEU A 110 -10.20 3.25 -2.42
C LEU A 110 -10.64 1.86 -1.96
N ALA A 111 -11.14 1.02 -2.88
CA ALA A 111 -11.47 -0.37 -2.57
C ALA A 111 -10.24 -1.17 -2.13
N VAL A 112 -9.08 -0.99 -2.77
CA VAL A 112 -7.82 -1.60 -2.33
C VAL A 112 -7.51 -1.19 -0.89
N LEU A 113 -7.58 0.11 -0.56
CA LEU A 113 -7.33 0.61 0.78
C LEU A 113 -8.30 0.07 1.84
N ALA A 114 -9.58 -0.12 1.48
CA ALA A 114 -10.60 -0.65 2.39
C ALA A 114 -10.33 -2.12 2.78
N GLU A 115 -9.77 -2.90 1.86
CA GLU A 115 -9.44 -4.32 2.11
C GLU A 115 -8.10 -4.49 2.85
N LEU A 116 -7.24 -3.48 2.83
CA LEU A 116 -5.95 -3.50 3.53
C LEU A 116 -6.11 -3.47 5.06
N PRO A 117 -5.16 -4.08 5.79
CA PRO A 117 -5.08 -3.89 7.24
C PRO A 117 -4.71 -2.43 7.57
N PRO A 118 -5.07 -1.96 8.78
CA PRO A 118 -4.82 -0.58 9.17
C PRO A 118 -3.32 -0.25 9.23
N PHE A 119 -2.96 0.90 8.65
CA PHE A 119 -1.60 1.43 8.57
C PHE A 119 -1.02 1.86 9.92
N GLU A 120 -1.86 2.03 10.94
CA GLU A 120 -1.44 2.28 12.32
C GLU A 120 -2.08 1.22 13.20
N ALA A 121 -1.42 0.86 14.32
CA ALA A 121 -2.14 0.17 15.38
C ALA A 121 -3.20 1.16 15.83
N ASP A 122 -4.47 0.77 15.81
CA ASP A 122 -5.51 1.60 16.37
C ASP A 122 -5.08 1.99 17.80
N PRO A 123 -4.93 3.29 18.14
CA PRO A 123 -4.54 3.70 19.48
C PRO A 123 -5.70 3.53 20.50
N GLN A 124 -6.73 2.74 20.22
CA GLN A 124 -7.85 2.48 21.12
C GLN A 124 -8.03 0.95 21.19
N ARG A 125 -8.01 0.27 22.33
CA ARG A 125 -8.33 0.65 23.71
C ARG A 125 -7.82 -0.46 24.64
#